data_AF-A0A7K0VZT2-F1
#
_entry.id   AF-A0A7K0VZT2-F1
#
_cell.length_a   1.000
_cell.length_b   1.000
_cell.length_c   1.000
_cell.angle_alpha   90.00
_cell.angle_beta   90.00
_cell.angle_gamma   90.00
#
_symmetry.space_group_name_H-M   'P 1'
#
loop_
_entity.id
_entity.type
_entity.pdbx_description
1 polymer ?
#
loop_
_entity_poly.entity_id
_entity_poly.type
_entity_poly.pdbx_seq_one_letter_code
_entity_poly.pdbx_strand_id
1 'polypeptide(L)'
;MEKFISHTGTAVPLRRSNVDTDQIIPAVYLKRVTRSGFEDGLFAAWRNDPEFVLNQPAYKAGTVLVAGADFGTGSSREHAVWALQNYGFKAVISSRFADIFRGNSLKGGLLTVIINQSDVEALWAAIEADPTTKVCVDLESRTVSYNNVVLPFDIDDYTRWRLMEGLDDIGLTVKHVDSITEFEKSRPAHKPATLPIRA
;
A
#
# COMPACT_ATOMS: atom_id res chain seq x y z
N MET A 1 -4.54 8.26 8.11
CA MET A 1 -4.50 7.65 6.76
C MET A 1 -5.40 8.44 5.80
N GLU A 2 -5.09 8.55 4.50
CA GLU A 2 -6.00 9.16 3.52
C GLU A 2 -7.18 8.22 3.21
N LYS A 3 -8.38 8.77 2.96
CA LYS A 3 -9.54 7.97 2.51
C LYS A 3 -9.28 7.38 1.13
N PHE A 4 -9.62 6.11 0.93
CA PHE A 4 -9.57 5.45 -0.37
C PHE A 4 -10.98 4.98 -0.75
N ILE A 5 -11.55 5.55 -1.82
CA ILE A 5 -12.84 5.09 -2.40
C ILE A 5 -12.58 4.45 -3.76
N SER A 6 -11.98 5.21 -4.66
CA SER A 6 -11.56 4.75 -5.98
C SER A 6 -10.31 5.52 -6.40
N HIS A 7 -9.41 4.86 -7.13
CA HIS A 7 -8.22 5.51 -7.68
C HIS A 7 -8.01 5.10 -9.13
N THR A 8 -7.92 6.07 -10.04
CA THR A 8 -7.57 5.86 -11.45
C THR A 8 -6.19 6.43 -11.72
N GLY A 9 -5.27 5.59 -12.18
CA GLY A 9 -3.86 5.95 -12.32
C GLY A 9 -3.18 5.34 -13.53
N THR A 10 -1.98 5.85 -13.83
CA THR A 10 -1.04 5.15 -14.71
C THR A 10 -0.56 3.90 -13.98
N ALA A 11 -0.67 2.76 -14.64
CA ALA A 11 -0.21 1.48 -14.11
C ALA A 11 1.23 1.19 -14.52
N VAL A 12 1.97 0.50 -13.65
CA VAL A 12 3.37 0.14 -13.86
C VAL A 12 3.49 -1.38 -13.90
N PRO A 13 3.93 -1.99 -15.02
CA PRO A 13 4.07 -3.43 -15.14
C PRO A 13 5.41 -3.91 -14.57
N LEU A 14 5.40 -4.43 -13.34
CA LEU A 14 6.56 -5.05 -12.71
C LEU A 14 6.50 -6.57 -12.84
N ARG A 15 7.05 -7.11 -13.93
CA ARG A 15 7.17 -8.56 -14.17
C ARG A 15 8.25 -9.22 -13.29
N ARG A 16 7.99 -9.20 -11.97
CA ARG A 16 8.83 -9.83 -10.94
C ARG A 16 7.92 -10.49 -9.91
N SER A 17 8.21 -11.75 -9.61
CA SER A 17 7.57 -12.52 -8.54
C SER A 17 8.53 -12.63 -7.35
N ASN A 18 8.00 -12.99 -6.18
CA ASN A 18 8.78 -13.13 -4.94
C ASN A 18 9.53 -11.84 -4.59
N VAL A 19 8.92 -10.69 -4.88
CA VAL A 19 9.53 -9.38 -4.59
C VAL A 19 9.60 -9.22 -3.08
N ASP A 20 10.80 -9.23 -2.51
CA ASP A 20 10.99 -9.18 -1.06
C ASP A 20 11.09 -7.73 -0.54
N THR A 21 10.96 -7.57 0.78
CA THR A 21 11.00 -6.24 1.40
C THR A 21 12.35 -5.51 1.29
N ASP A 22 13.48 -6.21 1.15
CA ASP A 22 14.79 -5.60 0.87
C ASP A 22 14.87 -5.09 -0.57
N GLN A 23 14.23 -5.79 -1.51
CA GLN A 23 14.12 -5.33 -2.90
C GLN A 23 13.20 -4.11 -3.02
N ILE A 24 12.08 -4.08 -2.28
CA ILE A 24 11.21 -2.90 -2.23
C ILE A 24 11.96 -1.72 -1.62
N ILE A 25 12.66 -1.92 -0.49
CA ILE A 25 13.49 -0.89 0.13
C ILE A 25 14.70 -1.51 0.84
N PRO A 26 15.94 -1.24 0.39
CA PRO A 26 17.14 -1.80 0.99
C PRO A 26 17.34 -1.36 2.44
N ALA A 27 17.87 -2.26 3.29
CA ALA A 27 18.11 -2.02 4.71
C ALA A 27 18.91 -0.73 5.03
N VAL A 28 19.78 -0.28 4.12
CA VAL A 28 20.57 0.97 4.27
C VAL A 28 19.69 2.21 4.46
N TYR A 29 18.48 2.24 3.89
CA TYR A 29 17.53 3.35 4.02
C TYR A 29 16.82 3.37 5.38
N LEU A 30 16.81 2.25 6.12
CA LEU A 30 16.03 2.06 7.34
C LEU A 30 16.70 2.66 8.60
N LYS A 31 17.81 3.37 8.43
CA LYS A 31 18.45 4.15 9.49
C LYS A 31 17.79 5.51 9.70
N ARG A 32 16.87 5.92 8.81
CA ARG A 32 16.10 7.16 8.90
C ARG A 32 15.07 7.04 10.02
N VAL A 33 14.91 8.11 10.80
CA VAL A 33 13.93 8.20 11.90
C VAL A 33 12.67 8.98 11.52
N THR A 34 12.61 9.49 10.29
CA THR A 34 11.44 10.18 9.73
C THR A 34 10.44 9.18 9.16
N ARG A 35 9.17 9.58 9.01
CA ARG A 35 8.13 8.80 8.33
C ARG A 35 8.01 9.09 6.83
N SER A 36 8.72 10.09 6.34
CA SER A 36 8.72 10.56 4.96
C SER A 36 10.13 10.53 4.37
N GLY A 37 10.21 10.64 3.05
CA GLY A 37 11.47 10.67 2.32
C GLY A 37 12.00 9.26 2.10
N PHE A 38 11.17 8.28 1.74
CA PHE A 38 11.59 6.91 1.40
C PHE A 38 11.43 6.60 -0.10
N GLU A 39 10.93 7.55 -0.90
CA GLU A 39 10.72 7.44 -2.34
C GLU A 39 12.03 7.21 -3.14
N ASP A 40 13.16 7.68 -2.62
CA ASP A 40 14.48 7.42 -3.19
C ASP A 40 14.97 5.98 -2.91
N GLY A 41 14.49 5.37 -1.82
CA GLY A 41 14.76 3.99 -1.44
C GLY A 41 13.93 2.96 -2.20
N LEU A 42 12.77 3.37 -2.75
CA LEU A 42 11.88 2.46 -3.46
C LEU A 42 12.59 1.83 -4.66
N PHE A 43 12.74 0.50 -4.65
CA PHE A 43 13.44 -0.29 -5.67
C PHE A 43 14.82 0.27 -6.03
N ALA A 44 15.53 0.90 -5.08
CA ALA A 44 16.77 1.63 -5.34
C ALA A 44 17.83 0.79 -6.08
N ALA A 45 17.99 -0.48 -5.69
CA ALA A 45 18.94 -1.37 -6.35
C ALA A 45 18.59 -1.63 -7.83
N TRP A 46 17.30 -1.78 -8.15
CA TRP A 46 16.83 -2.00 -9.53
C TRP A 46 16.82 -0.73 -10.34
N ARG A 47 16.54 0.43 -9.73
CA ARG A 47 16.57 1.74 -10.39
C ARG A 47 17.97 2.20 -10.79
N ASN A 48 19.02 1.48 -10.42
CA ASN A 48 20.36 1.67 -11.00
C ASN A 48 20.43 1.25 -12.47
N ASP A 49 19.53 0.37 -12.92
CA ASP A 49 19.37 0.01 -14.33
C ASP A 49 18.50 1.08 -15.03
N PRO A 50 19.02 1.82 -16.03
CA PRO A 50 18.25 2.80 -16.78
C PRO A 50 17.00 2.22 -17.47
N GLU A 51 17.03 0.94 -17.82
CA GLU A 51 15.92 0.26 -18.50
C GLU A 51 14.83 -0.22 -17.53
N PHE A 52 15.07 -0.12 -16.22
CA PHE A 52 14.10 -0.52 -15.21
C PHE A 52 12.78 0.26 -15.37
N VAL A 53 11.65 -0.44 -15.23
CA VAL A 53 10.32 0.08 -15.58
C VAL A 53 9.99 1.43 -14.94
N LEU A 54 10.40 1.69 -13.69
CA LEU A 54 10.15 2.98 -13.02
C LEU A 54 11.04 4.14 -13.49
N ASN A 55 12.09 3.85 -14.25
CA ASN A 55 12.94 4.86 -14.86
C ASN A 55 12.44 5.27 -16.26
N GLN A 56 11.55 4.47 -16.86
CA GLN A 56 11.03 4.77 -18.19
C GLN A 56 10.03 5.95 -18.11
N PRO A 57 10.13 6.95 -19.01
CA PRO A 57 9.27 8.15 -18.98
C PRO A 57 7.77 7.84 -18.97
N ALA A 58 7.35 6.76 -19.64
CA ALA A 58 5.96 6.35 -19.71
C ALA A 58 5.34 6.00 -18.36
N TYR A 59 6.14 5.49 -17.41
CA TYR A 59 5.68 5.00 -16.12
C TYR A 59 6.03 5.95 -14.95
N LYS A 60 6.66 7.09 -15.23
CA LYS A 60 7.14 8.05 -14.21
C LYS A 60 6.03 8.61 -13.32
N ALA A 61 4.80 8.71 -13.83
CA ALA A 61 3.60 9.12 -13.09
C ALA A 61 2.78 7.92 -12.57
N GLY A 62 3.42 6.75 -12.46
CA GLY A 62 2.81 5.52 -12.02
C GLY A 62 2.27 5.61 -10.59
N THR A 63 1.01 5.24 -10.41
CA THR A 63 0.35 5.23 -9.09
C THR A 63 -0.38 3.92 -8.78
N VAL A 64 -0.41 3.00 -9.75
CA VAL A 64 -0.89 1.62 -9.59
C VAL A 64 0.25 0.68 -9.99
N LEU A 65 0.76 -0.13 -9.06
CA LEU A 65 1.80 -1.12 -9.35
C LEU A 65 1.14 -2.45 -9.69
N VAL A 66 1.52 -3.08 -10.79
CA VAL A 66 1.06 -4.44 -11.15
C VAL A 66 2.26 -5.38 -11.06
N ALA A 67 2.30 -6.21 -10.03
CA ALA A 67 3.43 -7.08 -9.71
C ALA A 67 3.09 -8.56 -9.84
N GLY A 68 4.12 -9.41 -9.92
CA GLY A 68 3.96 -10.85 -9.95
C GLY A 68 3.55 -11.42 -8.59
N ALA A 69 3.36 -12.74 -8.55
CA ALA A 69 3.00 -13.44 -7.32
C ALA A 69 4.02 -13.21 -6.20
N ASP A 70 3.57 -13.37 -4.97
CA ASP A 70 4.38 -13.40 -3.75
C ASP A 70 5.05 -12.05 -3.45
N PHE A 71 4.34 -10.95 -3.74
CA PHE A 71 4.83 -9.61 -3.52
C PHE A 71 4.89 -9.24 -2.03
N GLY A 72 5.98 -8.59 -1.62
CA GLY A 72 6.23 -8.16 -0.24
C GLY A 72 6.73 -9.28 0.67
N THR A 73 7.33 -10.34 0.12
CA THR A 73 7.85 -11.46 0.92
C THR A 73 9.06 -11.07 1.79
N GLY A 74 9.45 -11.97 2.69
CA GLY A 74 10.58 -11.76 3.60
C GLY A 74 10.19 -11.08 4.92
N SER A 75 11.08 -10.22 5.42
CA SER A 75 10.96 -9.64 6.77
C SER A 75 9.83 -8.61 6.90
N SER A 76 9.21 -8.53 8.08
CA SER A 76 8.25 -7.46 8.38
C SER A 76 8.92 -6.08 8.35
N ARG A 77 8.53 -5.23 7.40
CA ARG A 77 9.02 -3.84 7.28
C ARG A 77 7.92 -2.89 6.83
N GLU A 78 7.44 -2.05 7.74
CA GLU A 78 6.48 -0.98 7.41
C GLU A 78 7.05 0.01 6.38
N HIS A 79 8.37 0.21 6.42
CA HIS A 79 9.10 1.06 5.47
C HIS A 79 8.90 0.66 4.00
N ALA A 80 8.64 -0.63 3.71
CA ALA A 80 8.34 -1.06 2.34
C ALA A 80 7.02 -0.45 1.84
N VAL A 81 6.02 -0.34 2.72
CA VAL A 81 4.74 0.33 2.44
C VAL A 81 4.97 1.84 2.27
N TRP A 82 5.76 2.45 3.16
CA TRP A 82 6.06 3.88 3.09
C TRP A 82 6.81 4.26 1.82
N ALA A 83 7.78 3.45 1.39
CA ALA A 83 8.52 3.68 0.15
C ALA A 83 7.59 3.72 -1.06
N LEU A 84 6.65 2.77 -1.15
CA LEU A 84 5.63 2.74 -2.20
C LEU A 84 4.71 3.98 -2.15
N GLN A 85 4.18 4.31 -0.97
CA GLN A 85 3.28 5.45 -0.81
C GLN A 85 3.96 6.80 -1.03
N ASN A 86 5.17 6.99 -0.51
CA ASN A 86 5.95 8.22 -0.68
C ASN A 86 6.33 8.44 -2.15
N TYR A 87 6.58 7.35 -2.90
CA TYR A 87 6.78 7.44 -4.35
C TYR A 87 5.50 7.85 -5.11
N GLY A 88 4.33 7.54 -4.54
CA GLY A 88 3.03 7.94 -5.09
C GLY A 88 2.07 6.79 -5.36
N PHE A 89 2.46 5.54 -5.08
CA PHE A 89 1.56 4.40 -5.27
C PHE A 89 0.38 4.45 -4.31
N LYS A 90 -0.83 4.33 -4.87
CA LYS A 90 -2.09 4.24 -4.13
C LYS A 90 -2.60 2.80 -4.07
N ALA A 91 -2.27 1.98 -5.06
CA ALA A 91 -2.62 0.57 -5.09
C ALA A 91 -1.47 -0.32 -5.63
N VAL A 92 -1.40 -1.55 -5.13
CA VAL A 92 -0.58 -2.63 -5.68
C VAL A 92 -1.49 -3.81 -6.03
N ILE A 93 -1.39 -4.30 -7.25
CA ILE A 93 -2.13 -5.45 -7.78
C ILE A 93 -1.15 -6.61 -7.91
N SER A 94 -1.51 -7.79 -7.42
CA SER A 94 -0.75 -9.03 -7.57
C SER A 94 -1.71 -10.23 -7.48
N SER A 95 -1.24 -11.42 -7.83
CA SER A 95 -1.96 -12.66 -7.59
C SER A 95 -1.79 -13.22 -6.18
N ARG A 96 -0.74 -12.80 -5.46
CA ARG A 96 -0.53 -13.15 -4.05
C ARG A 96 0.37 -12.13 -3.36
N PHE A 97 0.04 -11.81 -2.12
CA PHE A 97 0.91 -11.02 -1.23
C PHE A 97 1.41 -11.88 -0.07
N ALA A 98 2.55 -11.49 0.50
CA ALA A 98 2.90 -11.95 1.84
C ALA A 98 1.98 -11.30 2.89
N ASP A 99 1.49 -12.10 3.83
CA ASP A 99 0.42 -11.70 4.77
C ASP A 99 0.80 -10.47 5.60
N ILE A 100 2.05 -10.41 6.07
CA ILE A 100 2.55 -9.29 6.88
C ILE A 100 2.58 -8.01 6.05
N PHE A 101 3.13 -8.06 4.83
CA PHE A 101 3.17 -6.90 3.94
C PHE A 101 1.75 -6.42 3.61
N ARG A 102 0.84 -7.35 3.29
CA ARG A 102 -0.57 -7.05 3.04
C ARG A 102 -1.23 -6.37 4.24
N GLY A 103 -1.06 -6.93 5.43
CA GLY A 103 -1.61 -6.35 6.67
C GLY A 103 -1.09 -4.93 6.93
N ASN A 104 0.22 -4.71 6.82
CA ASN A 104 0.82 -3.39 7.00
C ASN A 104 0.35 -2.40 5.93
N SER A 105 0.24 -2.85 4.67
CA SER A 105 -0.22 -2.01 3.56
C SER A 105 -1.64 -1.49 3.79
N LEU A 106 -2.57 -2.40 4.12
CA LEU A 106 -3.97 -2.05 4.31
C LEU A 106 -4.19 -1.17 5.55
N LYS A 107 -3.43 -1.39 6.63
CA LYS A 107 -3.44 -0.49 7.81
C LYS A 107 -2.82 0.87 7.54
N GLY A 108 -1.86 0.93 6.61
CA GLY A 108 -1.14 2.15 6.22
C GLY A 108 -1.81 2.96 5.11
N GLY A 109 -2.87 2.44 4.48
CA GLY A 109 -3.59 3.13 3.39
C GLY A 109 -3.06 2.86 2.00
N LEU A 110 -2.26 1.80 1.83
CA LEU A 110 -1.87 1.27 0.52
C LEU A 110 -2.82 0.11 0.20
N LEU A 111 -3.68 0.30 -0.80
CA LEU A 111 -4.59 -0.75 -1.20
C LEU A 111 -3.81 -1.89 -1.88
N THR A 112 -3.95 -3.10 -1.38
CA THR A 112 -3.41 -4.31 -2.02
C THR A 112 -4.57 -5.11 -2.59
N VAL A 113 -4.52 -5.40 -3.89
CA VAL A 113 -5.59 -6.03 -4.65
C VAL A 113 -5.13 -7.38 -5.17
N ILE A 114 -5.89 -8.43 -4.86
CA ILE A 114 -5.63 -9.78 -5.31
C ILE A 114 -6.57 -10.11 -6.46
N ILE A 115 -6.02 -10.44 -7.62
CA ILE A 115 -6.73 -10.96 -8.81
C ILE A 115 -6.06 -12.25 -9.30
N ASN A 116 -6.67 -12.99 -10.24
CA ASN A 116 -6.04 -14.21 -10.73
C ASN A 116 -4.73 -13.93 -11.48
N GLN A 117 -3.80 -14.87 -11.47
CA GLN A 117 -2.53 -14.73 -12.18
C GLN A 117 -2.72 -14.50 -13.69
N SER A 118 -3.71 -15.15 -14.31
CA SER A 118 -4.07 -14.91 -15.72
C SER A 118 -4.51 -13.47 -15.98
N ASP A 119 -5.20 -12.87 -15.01
CA ASP A 119 -5.68 -11.48 -15.12
C ASP A 119 -4.52 -10.49 -14.92
N VAL A 120 -3.56 -10.80 -14.03
CA VAL A 120 -2.30 -10.04 -13.91
C VAL A 120 -1.54 -10.06 -15.23
N GLU A 121 -1.43 -11.21 -15.90
CA GLU A 121 -0.75 -11.34 -17.19
C GLU A 121 -1.45 -10.58 -18.31
N ALA A 122 -2.78 -10.65 -18.37
CA ALA A 122 -3.57 -9.88 -19.32
C ALA A 122 -3.43 -8.36 -19.08
N LEU A 123 -3.38 -7.94 -17.82
CA LEU A 123 -3.18 -6.55 -17.45
C LEU A 123 -1.77 -6.06 -17.82
N TRP A 124 -0.72 -6.85 -17.58
CA TRP A 124 0.63 -6.53 -18.07
C TRP A 124 0.67 -6.36 -19.59
N ALA A 125 0.09 -7.29 -20.33
CA ALA A 125 0.05 -7.23 -21.80
C ALA A 125 -0.67 -5.96 -22.29
N ALA A 126 -1.76 -5.56 -21.64
CA ALA A 126 -2.48 -4.33 -21.98
C ALA A 126 -1.65 -3.07 -21.72
N ILE A 127 -0.98 -2.98 -20.56
CA ILE A 127 -0.15 -1.82 -20.19
C ILE A 127 1.09 -1.72 -21.08
N GLU A 128 1.70 -2.85 -21.44
CA GLU A 128 2.89 -2.87 -22.30
C GLU A 128 2.55 -2.55 -23.76
N ALA A 129 1.38 -2.98 -24.24
CA ALA A 129 0.89 -2.62 -25.57
C ALA A 129 0.53 -1.13 -25.68
N ASP A 130 -0.03 -0.54 -24.62
CA ASP A 130 -0.31 0.88 -24.52
C ASP A 130 0.00 1.40 -23.10
N PRO A 131 1.18 2.02 -22.88
CA PRO A 131 1.56 2.58 -21.59
C PRO A 131 0.66 3.73 -21.09
N THR A 132 -0.23 4.26 -21.94
CA THR A 132 -1.22 5.26 -21.54
C THR A 132 -2.46 4.65 -20.90
N THR A 133 -2.60 3.31 -20.94
CA THR A 133 -3.69 2.54 -20.32
C THR A 133 -3.88 2.96 -18.87
N LYS A 134 -5.08 3.47 -18.58
CA LYS A 134 -5.49 3.82 -17.21
C LYS A 134 -6.10 2.61 -16.54
N VAL A 135 -5.65 2.37 -15.30
CA VAL A 135 -6.21 1.33 -14.44
C VAL A 135 -6.95 2.03 -13.32
N CYS A 136 -8.23 1.71 -13.17
CA CYS A 136 -9.06 2.14 -12.06
C CYS A 136 -9.17 1.00 -11.06
N VAL A 137 -8.87 1.29 -9.80
CA VAL A 137 -9.10 0.40 -8.67
C VAL A 137 -10.19 1.03 -7.81
N ASP A 138 -11.37 0.42 -7.82
CA ASP A 138 -12.54 0.89 -7.10
C ASP A 138 -12.80 -0.02 -5.89
N LEU A 139 -12.61 0.53 -4.70
CA LEU A 139 -12.82 -0.17 -3.44
C LEU A 139 -14.32 -0.23 -3.08
N GLU A 140 -15.12 0.71 -3.55
CA GLU A 140 -16.57 0.70 -3.31
C GLU A 140 -17.22 -0.47 -4.04
N SER A 141 -16.98 -0.61 -5.34
CA SER A 141 -17.49 -1.73 -6.15
C SER A 141 -16.65 -3.01 -6.04
N ARG A 142 -15.45 -2.93 -5.45
CA ARG A 142 -14.46 -4.01 -5.36
C ARG A 142 -14.05 -4.54 -6.74
N THR A 143 -13.70 -3.61 -7.63
CA THR A 143 -13.29 -3.93 -8.99
C THR A 143 -11.99 -3.27 -9.41
N VAL A 144 -11.24 -3.95 -10.27
CA VAL A 144 -10.19 -3.37 -11.10
C VAL A 144 -10.73 -3.26 -12.51
N SER A 145 -10.63 -2.09 -13.13
CA SER A 145 -11.04 -1.89 -14.52
C SER A 145 -9.94 -1.22 -15.35
N TYR A 146 -9.86 -1.64 -16.61
CA TYR A 146 -8.95 -1.12 -17.62
C TYR A 146 -9.51 -1.44 -19.00
N ASN A 147 -9.42 -0.50 -19.95
CA ASN A 147 -10.07 -0.62 -21.26
C ASN A 147 -11.56 -1.01 -21.11
N ASN A 148 -11.97 -2.16 -21.66
CA ASN A 148 -13.33 -2.71 -21.53
C ASN A 148 -13.41 -3.91 -20.57
N VAL A 149 -12.38 -4.13 -19.75
CA VAL A 149 -12.28 -5.25 -18.81
C VAL A 149 -12.61 -4.78 -17.41
N VAL A 150 -13.41 -5.56 -16.68
CA VAL A 150 -13.74 -5.36 -15.27
C VAL A 150 -13.50 -6.66 -14.53
N LEU A 151 -12.63 -6.61 -13.51
CA LEU A 151 -12.22 -7.75 -12.71
C LEU A 151 -12.66 -7.54 -11.26
N PRO A 152 -13.40 -8.48 -10.64
CA PRO A 152 -13.69 -8.40 -9.23
C PRO A 152 -12.45 -8.73 -8.39
N PHE A 153 -12.38 -8.20 -7.18
CA PHE A 153 -11.42 -8.63 -6.18
C PHE A 153 -12.08 -8.71 -4.79
N ASP A 154 -11.53 -9.58 -3.94
CA ASP A 154 -12.04 -9.73 -2.57
C ASP A 154 -11.23 -8.90 -1.57
N ILE A 155 -11.96 -8.30 -0.63
CA ILE A 155 -11.43 -7.63 0.55
C ILE A 155 -12.48 -7.70 1.66
N ASP A 156 -12.05 -7.91 2.90
CA ASP A 156 -12.97 -8.01 4.03
C ASP A 156 -13.63 -6.64 4.32
N ASP A 157 -14.88 -6.69 4.78
CA ASP A 157 -15.69 -5.49 5.00
C ASP A 157 -15.07 -4.53 6.02
N TYR A 158 -14.37 -5.05 7.03
CA TYR A 158 -13.75 -4.23 8.07
C TYR A 158 -12.57 -3.44 7.51
N THR A 159 -11.66 -4.09 6.79
CA THR A 159 -10.56 -3.41 6.10
C THR A 159 -11.06 -2.42 5.07
N ARG A 160 -12.07 -2.81 4.28
CA ARG A 160 -12.71 -1.92 3.31
C ARG A 160 -13.25 -0.67 3.99
N TRP A 161 -14.02 -0.83 5.05
CA TRP A 161 -14.55 0.29 5.84
C TRP A 161 -13.43 1.19 6.37
N ARG A 162 -12.36 0.62 6.93
CA ARG A 162 -11.23 1.41 7.44
C ARG A 162 -10.59 2.27 6.35
N LEU A 163 -10.34 1.70 5.18
CA LEU A 163 -9.75 2.41 4.04
C LEU A 163 -10.68 3.52 3.52
N MET A 164 -11.98 3.21 3.38
CA MET A 164 -12.97 4.18 2.92
C MET A 164 -13.16 5.34 3.91
N GLU A 165 -13.04 5.09 5.21
CA GLU A 165 -13.14 6.11 6.24
C GLU A 165 -11.79 6.77 6.62
N GLY A 166 -10.66 6.29 6.07
CA GLY A 166 -9.34 6.85 6.37
C GLY A 166 -8.87 6.53 7.80
N LEU A 167 -9.31 5.41 8.37
CA LEU A 167 -9.05 5.00 9.75
C LEU A 167 -7.81 4.10 9.88
N ASP A 168 -6.71 4.69 10.34
CA ASP A 168 -5.57 3.94 10.88
C ASP A 168 -5.84 3.51 12.35
N ASP A 169 -4.91 2.75 12.94
CA ASP A 169 -5.09 2.21 14.31
C ASP A 169 -5.22 3.34 15.36
N ILE A 170 -4.61 4.51 15.11
CA ILE A 170 -4.76 5.70 15.94
C ILE A 170 -6.16 6.30 15.74
N GLY A 171 -6.59 6.47 14.49
CA GLY A 171 -7.93 6.97 14.15
C GLY A 171 -9.04 6.12 14.74
N LEU A 172 -8.88 4.79 14.77
CA LEU A 172 -9.80 3.89 15.47
C LEU A 172 -9.85 4.17 16.97
N THR A 173 -8.69 4.34 17.61
CA THR A 173 -8.60 4.66 19.04
C THR A 173 -9.25 6.01 19.35
N VAL A 174 -9.07 7.01 18.49
CA VAL A 174 -9.66 8.35 18.64
C VAL A 174 -11.19 8.30 18.64
N LYS A 175 -11.83 7.34 17.96
CA LYS A 175 -13.29 7.15 18.02
C LYS A 175 -13.81 6.73 19.39
N HIS A 176 -12.93 6.29 20.29
CA HIS A 176 -13.27 5.84 21.64
C HIS A 176 -12.86 6.84 22.74
N VAL A 177 -12.49 8.08 22.37
CA VAL A 177 -12.00 9.10 23.34
C VAL A 177 -12.99 9.33 24.48
N ASP A 178 -14.30 9.39 24.23
CA ASP A 178 -15.29 9.58 25.29
C ASP A 178 -15.34 8.40 26.26
N SER A 179 -15.29 7.17 25.74
CA SER A 179 -15.26 5.95 26.56
C SER A 179 -13.96 5.84 27.36
N ILE A 180 -12.83 6.20 26.75
CA ILE A 180 -11.53 6.27 27.43
C ILE A 180 -11.58 7.30 28.56
N THR A 181 -12.12 8.49 28.28
CA THR A 181 -12.26 9.59 29.25
C THR A 181 -13.14 9.17 30.43
N GLU A 182 -14.27 8.50 30.17
CA GLU A 182 -15.16 8.02 31.23
C GLU A 182 -14.51 6.95 32.09
N PHE A 183 -13.79 6.01 31.46
CA PHE A 183 -13.01 5.01 32.19
C PHE A 183 -11.92 5.65 33.07
N GLU A 184 -11.20 6.66 32.57
CA GLU A 184 -10.14 7.34 33.30
C GLU A 184 -10.65 8.03 34.58
N LYS A 185 -11.89 8.53 34.61
CA LYS A 185 -12.49 9.15 35.82
C LYS A 185 -12.59 8.20 37.01
N SER A 186 -12.76 6.90 36.75
CA SER A 186 -12.95 5.87 37.78
C SER A 186 -11.75 4.92 37.92
N ARG A 187 -10.64 5.22 37.23
CA ARG A 187 -9.45 4.37 37.21
C ARG A 187 -8.77 4.37 38.59
N PRO A 188 -8.50 3.20 39.20
CA PRO A 188 -7.86 3.14 40.51
C PRO A 188 -6.49 3.81 40.54
N ALA A 189 -6.24 4.63 41.57
CA ALA A 189 -5.02 5.45 41.70
C ALA A 189 -3.70 4.64 41.84
N HIS A 190 -3.77 3.35 42.17
CA HIS A 190 -2.60 2.47 42.24
C HIS A 190 -2.10 2.02 40.85
N LYS A 191 -2.85 2.30 39.76
CA LYS A 191 -2.41 2.00 38.39
C LYS A 191 -1.52 3.12 37.85
N PRO A 192 -0.58 2.82 36.93
CA PRO A 192 0.22 3.85 36.26
C PRO A 192 -0.65 4.90 35.58
N ALA A 193 -0.27 6.18 35.67
CA ALA A 193 -0.94 7.29 34.99
C ALA A 193 -0.11 7.77 33.79
N THR A 194 -0.78 8.03 32.67
CA THR A 194 -0.19 8.72 31.52
C THR A 194 -0.16 10.22 31.81
N LEU A 195 0.97 10.71 32.30
CA LEU A 195 1.17 12.14 32.52
C LEU A 195 1.39 12.85 31.17
N PRO A 196 0.89 14.09 31.00
CA PRO A 196 1.21 14.88 29.81
C PRO A 196 2.73 15.06 29.67
N ILE A 197 3.19 15.22 28.43
CA ILE A 197 4.59 15.55 28.14
C ILE A 197 4.94 16.81 28.93
N ARG A 198 6.00 16.75 29.74
CA ARG A 198 6.51 17.93 30.44
C ARG A 198 6.96 18.94 29.39
N ALA A 199 6.38 20.13 29.43
CA ALA A 199 6.76 21.26 28.59
C ALA A 199 8.22 21.66 28.82
#